data_AF-Q9CWA4-F1
#
_entry.id   AF-Q9CWA4-F1
#
_cell.length_a   1.000
_cell.length_b   1.000
_cell.length_c   1.000
_cell.angle_alpha   90.00
_cell.angle_beta   90.00
_cell.angle_gamma   90.00
#
_symmetry.space_group_name_H-M   'P 1'
#
loop_
_entity.id
_entity.type
_entity.pdbx_description
1 polymer ?
#
loop_
_entity_poly.entity_id
_entity_poly.type
_entity_poly.pdbx_seq_one_letter_code
_entity_poly.pdbx_strand_id
1 'polypeptide(L)' 'MTSQIRQNYSTEVEAAVNRLVNLHLRASYTYLSLGFFFDRDDVALEGVGHFFRELAEEKREGAER' A
#
# COMPACT_ATOMS: atom_id res chain seq x y z
N MET A 1 5.58 28.19 -3.25
CA MET A 1 5.70 28.59 -1.82
C MET A 1 6.28 27.42 -1.05
N THR A 2 7.22 27.68 -0.15
CA THR A 2 7.78 26.64 0.73
C THR A 2 6.96 26.57 2.01
N SER A 3 6.70 25.35 2.50
CA SER A 3 6.01 25.15 3.77
C SER A 3 6.79 25.78 4.93
N GLN A 4 6.09 26.47 5.84
CA GLN A 4 6.71 27.16 7.00
C GLN A 4 7.42 26.20 7.97
N ILE A 5 7.02 24.92 7.98
CA ILE A 5 7.57 23.89 8.88
C ILE A 5 8.74 23.11 8.25
N ARG A 6 9.11 23.40 7.00
CA ARG A 6 10.15 22.62 6.29
C ARG A 6 11.54 22.95 6.85
N GLN A 7 12.17 21.98 7.50
CA GLN A 7 13.53 22.10 8.03
C GLN A 7 14.35 20.85 7.66
N ASN A 8 15.55 21.03 7.10
CA ASN A 8 16.45 19.94 6.70
C ASN A 8 15.81 18.84 5.82
N TYR A 9 14.80 19.20 5.02
CA TYR A 9 14.07 18.27 4.16
C TYR A 9 14.36 18.60 2.69
N SER A 10 15.23 17.82 2.04
CA SER A 10 15.59 18.08 0.63
C SER A 10 14.44 17.70 -0.30
N THR A 11 14.44 18.26 -1.51
CA THR A 11 13.45 17.92 -2.55
C THR A 11 13.59 16.47 -3.01
N GLU A 12 14.79 15.89 -2.93
CA GLU A 12 15.04 14.48 -3.25
C GLU A 12 14.37 13.55 -2.24
N VAL A 13 14.47 13.85 -0.94
CA VAL A 13 13.78 13.06 0.10
C VAL A 13 12.26 13.16 -0.07
N GLU A 14 11.74 14.35 -0.36
CA GLU A 14 10.32 14.55 -0.65
C GLU A 14 9.84 13.71 -1.85
N ALA A 15 10.60 13.69 -2.93
CA ALA A 15 10.30 12.86 -4.09
C ALA A 15 10.37 11.36 -3.75
N ALA A 16 11.32 10.94 -2.91
CA ALA A 16 11.46 9.56 -2.48
C ALA A 16 10.27 9.11 -1.61
N VAL A 17 9.80 9.95 -0.68
CA VAL A 17 8.61 9.69 0.13
C VAL A 17 7.37 9.54 -0.76
N ASN A 18 7.17 10.45 -1.73
CA ASN A 18 6.05 10.35 -2.67
C ASN A 18 6.09 9.06 -3.52
N ARG A 19 7.29 8.62 -3.92
CA ARG A 19 7.46 7.33 -4.62
C ARG A 19 7.15 6.15 -3.71
N LEU A 20 7.56 6.20 -2.45
CA LEU A 20 7.30 5.16 -1.46
C LEU A 20 5.80 5.02 -1.17
N VAL A 21 5.08 6.12 -0.98
CA VAL A 21 3.62 6.12 -0.82
C VAL A 21 2.93 5.44 -2.00
N ASN A 22 3.32 5.80 -3.23
CA ASN A 22 2.77 5.15 -4.44
C ASN A 22 3.09 3.66 -4.51
N LEU A 23 4.28 3.24 -4.06
CA LEU A 23 4.67 1.84 -4.00
C LEU A 23 3.77 1.06 -3.02
N HIS A 24 3.51 1.63 -1.84
CA HIS A 24 2.60 1.05 -0.85
C HIS A 24 1.17 0.90 -1.39
N LEU A 25 0.63 1.94 -2.03
CA LEU A 25 -0.70 1.89 -2.64
C LEU A 25 -0.79 0.84 -3.76
N ARG A 26 0.24 0.72 -4.61
CA ARG A 26 0.30 -0.29 -5.66
C ARG A 26 0.37 -1.71 -5.09
N ALA A 27 1.16 -1.90 -4.03
CA ALA A 27 1.24 -3.18 -3.32
C ALA A 27 -0.11 -3.55 -2.69
N SER A 28 -0.76 -2.59 -2.01
CA SER A 28 -2.10 -2.74 -1.45
C SER A 28 -3.11 -3.19 -2.50
N TYR A 29 -3.18 -2.50 -3.64
CA TYR A 29 -4.09 -2.85 -4.73
C TYR A 29 -3.81 -4.26 -5.30
N THR A 30 -2.54 -4.63 -5.42
CA THR A 30 -2.13 -5.95 -5.89
C THR A 30 -2.57 -7.05 -4.92
N TYR A 31 -2.35 -6.85 -3.61
CA TYR A 31 -2.78 -7.80 -2.59
C TYR A 31 -4.29 -7.90 -2.49
N LEU A 32 -5.02 -6.79 -2.64
CA LEU A 32 -6.49 -6.82 -2.66
C LEU A 32 -7.01 -7.67 -3.83
N SER A 33 -6.42 -7.50 -5.01
CA SER A 33 -6.75 -8.32 -6.20
C SER A 33 -6.47 -9.80 -5.96
N LEU A 34 -5.34 -10.14 -5.34
CA LEU A 34 -5.01 -11.52 -4.97
C LEU A 34 -5.98 -12.09 -3.93
N GLY A 35 -6.36 -11.28 -2.94
CA GLY A 35 -7.36 -11.67 -1.94
C GLY A 35 -8.66 -12.14 -2.59
N PHE A 36 -9.23 -11.31 -3.46
CA PHE A 36 -10.44 -11.66 -4.20
C PHE A 36 -10.26 -12.82 -5.18
N PHE A 37 -9.06 -13.02 -5.74
CA PHE A 37 -8.80 -14.18 -6.61
C PHE A 37 -8.87 -15.49 -5.83
N PHE A 38 -8.33 -15.55 -4.61
CA PHE A 38 -8.34 -16.75 -3.78
C PHE A 38 -9.69 -17.02 -3.08
N ASP A 39 -10.53 -15.98 -2.94
CA ASP A 39 -11.90 -16.08 -2.42
C ASP A 39 -12.90 -16.66 -3.44
N ARG A 40 -12.52 -16.84 -4.71
CA ARG A 40 -13.43 -17.38 -5.74
C ARG A 40 -13.81 -18.83 -5.46
N ASP A 41 -15.06 -19.19 -5.77
CA ASP A 41 -15.58 -20.57 -5.57
C ASP A 41 -14.78 -21.66 -6.31
N ASP A 42 -14.16 -21.32 -7.45
CA ASP A 42 -13.34 -22.25 -8.24
C ASP A 42 -11.89 -22.40 -7.75
N VAL A 43 -11.47 -21.55 -6.79
CA VAL A 43 -10.15 -21.63 -6.12
C VAL A 43 -10.32 -22.09 -4.67
N ALA A 44 -11.31 -21.55 -3.96
CA ALA A 44 -11.75 -21.91 -2.61
C ALA A 44 -10.63 -21.95 -1.54
N LEU A 45 -9.70 -21.00 -1.60
CA LEU A 45 -8.60 -20.83 -0.64
C LEU A 45 -8.84 -19.60 0.26
N GLU A 46 -9.99 -19.57 0.94
CA GLU A 46 -10.44 -18.42 1.75
C GLU A 46 -9.40 -17.95 2.78
N GLY A 47 -8.66 -18.86 3.42
CA GLY A 47 -7.60 -18.47 4.36
C GLY A 47 -6.46 -17.68 3.70
N VAL A 48 -6.14 -17.98 2.44
CA VAL A 48 -5.15 -17.24 1.64
C VAL A 48 -5.75 -15.91 1.17
N GLY A 49 -7.03 -15.91 0.80
CA GLY A 49 -7.77 -14.69 0.44
C GLY A 49 -7.81 -13.67 1.57
N HIS A 50 -8.16 -14.14 2.78
CA HIS A 50 -8.13 -13.35 4.02
C HIS A 50 -6.74 -12.77 4.31
N PHE A 51 -5.70 -13.60 4.25
CA PHE A 51 -4.32 -13.16 4.47
C PHE A 51 -3.90 -12.02 3.53
N PHE A 52 -4.23 -12.13 2.24
CA PHE A 52 -3.90 -11.06 1.28
C PHE A 52 -4.73 -9.79 1.49
N ARG A 53 -5.97 -9.90 1.98
CA ARG A 53 -6.76 -8.72 2.36
C ARG A 53 -6.18 -7.98 3.56
N GLU A 54 -5.73 -8.70 4.59
CA GLU A 54 -5.02 -8.09 5.73
C GLU A 54 -3.72 -7.41 5.28
N LEU A 55 -2.93 -8.06 4.40
CA LEU A 55 -1.74 -7.43 3.81
C LEU A 55 -2.08 -6.19 3.00
N ALA A 56 -3.19 -6.19 2.26
CA ALA A 56 -3.64 -5.03 1.50
C ALA A 56 -3.96 -3.85 2.43
N GLU A 57 -4.61 -4.10 3.56
CA GLU A 57 -4.89 -3.09 4.58
C GLU A 57 -3.61 -2.58 5.23
N GLU A 58 -2.68 -3.46 5.62
CA GLU A 58 -1.37 -3.05 6.18
C GLU A 58 -0.59 -2.14 5.22
N LYS A 59 -0.58 -2.46 3.91
CA LYS A 59 0.09 -1.59 2.93
C LYS A 59 -0.65 -0.27 2.71
N ARG A 60 -1.98 -0.24 2.82
CA ARG A 60 -2.74 1.02 2.76
C ARG A 60 -2.43 1.90 3.97
N GLU A 61 -2.43 1.33 5.18
CA GLU A 61 -2.02 2.05 6.39
C GLU A 61 -0.59 2.59 6.29
N GLY A 62 0.33 1.82 5.68
CA GLY A 62 1.69 2.25 5.42
C GLY A 62 1.81 3.41 4.43
N ALA A 63 0.81 3.65 3.58
CA ALA A 63 0.76 4.81 2.69
C ALA A 63 0.15 6.06 3.38
N GLU A 64 -0.62 5.87 4.44
CA GLU A 64 -1.32 6.94 5.18
C GLU A 64 -0.49 7.53 6.33
N ARG A 65 0.60 6.86 6.73
CA ARG A 65 1.53 7.28 7.79
C ARG A 65 2.78 7.93 7.21
#